data_AF-A0A0S9PGY8-F1
#
_entry.id   AF-A0A0S9PGY8-F1
#
_cell.length_a   1.000
_cell.length_b   1.000
_cell.length_c   1.000
_cell.angle_alpha   90.00
_cell.angle_beta   90.00
_cell.angle_gamma   90.00
#
_symmetry.space_group_name_H-M   'P 1'
#
loop_
_entity.id
_entity.type
_entity.pdbx_description
1 polymer ?
#
loop_
_entity_poly.entity_id
_entity_poly.type
_entity_poly.pdbx_seq_one_letter_code
_entity_poly.pdbx_strand_id
1 'polypeptide(L)'
;MRDDSAPVHDDETPGVPDYGTPGGVPARVGGPVYGSARPSGTVSDAPATDLEAQPDDDEGGFADFLDAVQDRAQAVLSDLGIGPDDDLPTVSDGVDWSHYPGTRLHDAEFALAALSQEQTIERNEALLARLRDAITPRFGLSWGLFGEIPRIEPEANDWGGESLLETCTTGTWRSTARLTNPLVKKQLVDLVSGLLEAEGFHDVTLRNDPARASGQAALDELKREFGGTQLKDQVIWSLVARESVHSDSEFELTIIELKHDRTGRFLEAARARAELRGGPMSSVDLEIVSRGTLPTESAAEFRERARRYDDREPPAP
;
A
#
# COMPACT_ATOMS: atom_id res chain seq x y z
N MET A 1 -80.29 17.83 -6.59
CA MET A 1 -79.58 17.38 -7.82
C MET A 1 -78.11 17.36 -7.45
N ARG A 2 -77.54 16.17 -7.18
CA ARG A 2 -76.53 15.45 -8.01
C ARG A 2 -75.25 16.28 -8.19
N ASP A 3 -74.02 15.84 -7.96
CA ASP A 3 -73.33 14.59 -7.55
C ASP A 3 -72.01 15.10 -6.90
N ASP A 4 -71.54 14.58 -5.76
CA ASP A 4 -70.64 13.42 -5.61
C ASP A 4 -69.48 13.35 -6.63
N SER A 5 -68.25 13.61 -6.15
CA SER A 5 -67.07 12.74 -6.32
C SER A 5 -65.78 13.49 -5.95
N ALA A 6 -65.26 13.22 -4.76
CA ALA A 6 -63.86 13.38 -4.40
C ALA A 6 -63.29 11.97 -4.13
N PRO A 7 -62.14 11.58 -4.68
CA PRO A 7 -61.54 10.31 -4.32
C PRO A 7 -60.65 10.46 -3.08
N VAL A 8 -60.88 9.57 -2.12
CA VAL A 8 -59.96 9.12 -1.08
C VAL A 8 -59.24 7.89 -1.63
N HIS A 9 -57.93 7.77 -1.41
CA HIS A 9 -57.09 6.56 -1.32
C HIS A 9 -55.62 7.04 -1.33
N ASP A 10 -54.64 6.45 -0.65
CA ASP A 10 -54.58 5.55 0.49
C ASP A 10 -53.13 5.65 0.99
N ASP A 11 -52.98 5.51 2.30
CA ASP A 11 -51.71 5.39 3.00
C ASP A 11 -51.16 3.97 2.75
N GLU A 12 -50.22 3.80 1.82
CA GLU A 12 -49.51 2.53 1.63
C GLU A 12 -48.02 2.72 1.90
N THR A 13 -47.64 2.30 3.11
CA THR A 13 -46.28 1.90 3.47
C THR A 13 -45.85 0.69 2.63
N PRO A 14 -44.71 0.74 1.91
CA PRO A 14 -44.16 -0.45 1.28
C PRO A 14 -43.60 -1.40 2.34
N GLY A 15 -44.07 -2.65 2.28
CA GLY A 15 -43.87 -3.68 3.28
C GLY A 15 -42.43 -4.17 3.45
N VAL A 16 -42.13 -4.50 4.70
CA VAL A 16 -40.99 -5.29 5.15
C VAL A 16 -41.18 -6.74 4.67
N PRO A 17 -40.21 -7.36 3.98
CA PRO A 17 -40.24 -8.79 3.75
C PRO A 17 -39.92 -9.54 5.05
N ASP A 18 -40.94 -10.23 5.56
CA ASP A 18 -40.85 -11.32 6.54
C ASP A 18 -40.11 -12.51 5.89
N TYR A 19 -38.94 -12.84 6.43
CA TYR A 19 -38.30 -14.14 6.20
C TYR A 19 -38.22 -14.88 7.53
N GLY A 20 -39.18 -15.80 7.69
CA GLY A 20 -39.39 -16.60 8.87
C GLY A 20 -38.18 -17.44 9.29
N THR A 21 -38.14 -17.67 10.59
CA THR A 21 -37.25 -18.59 11.30
C THR A 21 -37.69 -20.04 11.08
N PRO A 22 -36.75 -20.97 10.83
CA PRO A 22 -36.93 -22.36 11.25
C PRO A 22 -35.85 -22.75 12.26
N GLY A 23 -36.29 -22.93 13.51
CA GLY A 23 -35.50 -23.59 14.55
C GLY A 23 -35.48 -25.11 14.37
N GLY A 24 -34.40 -25.75 14.83
CA GLY A 24 -34.30 -27.21 14.91
C GLY A 24 -32.88 -27.71 15.15
N VAL A 25 -32.49 -27.82 16.42
CA VAL A 25 -31.31 -28.59 16.86
C VAL A 25 -31.65 -30.08 16.81
N PRO A 26 -30.69 -30.95 16.42
CA PRO A 26 -30.67 -32.31 16.95
C PRO A 26 -29.40 -32.65 17.75
N ALA A 27 -29.61 -33.65 18.61
CA ALA A 27 -28.82 -34.11 19.73
C ALA A 27 -27.40 -34.63 19.45
N ARG A 28 -26.60 -34.58 20.53
CA ARG A 28 -25.34 -35.31 20.77
C ARG A 28 -25.50 -36.84 20.66
N VAL A 29 -24.50 -37.46 20.05
CA VAL A 29 -24.01 -38.85 20.22
C VAL A 29 -22.48 -38.74 20.02
N GLY A 30 -21.52 -39.27 20.78
CA GLY A 30 -21.48 -40.25 21.85
C GLY A 30 -20.25 -41.17 21.66
N GLY A 31 -19.06 -40.76 22.13
CA GLY A 31 -17.88 -41.61 22.42
C GLY A 31 -17.02 -42.16 21.26
N PRO A 32 -15.82 -42.75 21.49
CA PRO A 32 -15.10 -43.02 22.76
C PRO A 32 -13.84 -42.13 22.94
N VAL A 33 -13.50 -41.59 24.12
CA VAL A 33 -12.81 -42.20 25.28
C VAL A 33 -11.66 -43.15 24.94
N TYR A 34 -10.43 -42.62 24.96
CA TYR A 34 -9.25 -43.36 25.35
C TYR A 34 -8.60 -42.65 26.55
N GLY A 35 -8.58 -43.35 27.70
CA GLY A 35 -7.59 -43.12 28.76
C GLY A 35 -6.19 -43.48 28.23
N SER A 36 -5.09 -43.07 28.85
CA SER A 36 -4.79 -43.15 30.27
C SER A 36 -3.58 -42.28 30.62
N ALA A 37 -3.58 -41.74 31.84
CA ALA A 37 -2.46 -41.08 32.50
C ALA A 37 -1.31 -42.06 32.81
N ARG A 38 -0.05 -41.55 32.89
CA ARG A 38 0.84 -41.57 34.09
C ARG A 38 2.30 -41.14 33.79
N PRO A 39 3.13 -40.83 34.82
CA PRO A 39 3.83 -39.54 34.89
C PRO A 39 5.36 -39.63 35.11
N SER A 40 5.95 -38.45 35.35
CA SER A 40 7.13 -38.15 36.18
C SER A 40 8.53 -38.30 35.56
N GLY A 41 9.29 -37.22 35.70
CA GLY A 41 10.73 -37.14 35.47
C GLY A 41 11.27 -35.74 35.77
N THR A 42 11.32 -35.37 37.06
CA THR A 42 12.05 -34.22 37.60
C THR A 42 13.48 -34.64 37.99
N VAL A 43 14.50 -33.86 37.59
CA VAL A 43 15.77 -33.55 38.32
C VAL A 43 16.32 -32.26 37.65
N SER A 44 16.34 -31.08 38.30
CA SER A 44 17.44 -30.45 39.10
C SER A 44 18.79 -30.37 38.35
N ASP A 45 19.61 -29.31 38.35
CA ASP A 45 19.76 -28.09 39.15
C ASP A 45 20.59 -27.04 38.38
N ALA A 46 20.21 -25.75 38.52
CA ALA A 46 21.02 -24.53 38.76
C ALA A 46 22.21 -24.11 37.84
N PRO A 47 22.64 -22.81 37.86
CA PRO A 47 22.20 -21.72 38.71
C PRO A 47 21.68 -20.45 37.99
N ALA A 48 20.90 -19.70 38.75
CA ALA A 48 20.50 -18.32 38.51
C ALA A 48 21.72 -17.39 38.51
N THR A 49 21.69 -16.41 37.61
CA THR A 49 22.41 -15.15 37.78
C THR A 49 21.37 -14.05 37.83
N ASP A 50 21.27 -13.42 38.99
CA ASP A 50 20.49 -12.21 39.21
C ASP A 50 21.01 -11.10 38.30
N LEU A 51 20.14 -10.57 37.45
CA LEU A 51 20.26 -9.23 36.92
C LEU A 51 18.94 -8.54 37.21
N GLU A 52 18.93 -7.79 38.31
CA GLU A 52 17.99 -6.71 38.54
C GLU A 52 18.05 -5.77 37.33
N ALA A 53 17.00 -5.78 36.51
CA ALA A 53 16.77 -4.75 35.53
C ALA A 53 15.73 -3.79 36.10
N GLN A 54 16.21 -2.63 36.55
CA GLN A 54 15.38 -1.44 36.69
C GLN A 54 14.82 -1.08 35.30
N PRO A 55 13.58 -0.56 35.21
CA PRO A 55 13.04 -0.07 33.94
C PRO A 55 13.70 1.28 33.64
N ASP A 56 14.65 1.28 32.71
CA ASP A 56 15.07 2.50 32.03
C ASP A 56 14.02 2.80 30.95
N ASP A 57 13.29 3.89 31.15
CA ASP A 57 12.42 4.52 30.18
C ASP A 57 13.28 5.11 29.04
N ASP A 58 13.62 4.30 28.02
CA ASP A 58 14.18 4.79 26.76
C ASP A 58 13.08 4.90 25.70
N GLU A 59 12.43 6.07 25.67
CA GLU A 59 11.66 6.58 24.54
C GLU A 59 12.63 6.91 23.37
N GLY A 60 13.12 5.88 22.67
CA GLY A 60 13.93 6.03 21.44
C GLY A 60 13.74 4.91 20.39
N GLY A 61 13.01 3.85 20.74
CA GLY A 61 13.15 2.52 20.11
C GLY A 61 12.67 2.29 18.67
N PHE A 62 12.19 3.30 17.92
CA PHE A 62 11.78 3.08 16.51
C PHE A 62 12.40 4.07 15.53
N ALA A 63 12.51 5.36 15.91
CA ALA A 63 13.28 6.33 15.13
C ALA A 63 14.77 5.94 15.12
N ASP A 64 15.33 5.62 16.28
CA ASP A 64 16.73 5.17 16.39
C ASP A 64 16.95 3.79 15.75
N PHE A 65 15.91 2.96 15.66
CA PHE A 65 15.97 1.67 14.97
C PHE A 65 15.94 1.83 13.45
N LEU A 66 15.10 2.72 12.92
CA LEU A 66 15.09 3.04 11.49
C LEU A 66 16.37 3.77 11.08
N ASP A 67 16.85 4.72 11.87
CA ASP A 67 18.14 5.37 11.67
C ASP A 67 19.29 4.38 11.78
N ALA A 68 19.31 3.47 12.77
CA ALA A 68 20.35 2.45 12.88
C ALA A 68 20.29 1.40 11.75
N VAL A 69 19.12 1.07 11.22
CA VAL A 69 18.97 0.20 10.06
C VAL A 69 19.46 0.91 8.79
N GLN A 70 19.20 2.21 8.68
CA GLN A 70 19.62 3.05 7.56
C GLN A 70 21.13 3.30 7.60
N ASP A 71 21.70 3.62 8.76
CA ASP A 71 23.15 3.75 9.00
C ASP A 71 23.89 2.43 8.77
N ARG A 72 23.29 1.30 9.14
CA ARG A 72 23.88 -0.03 8.92
C ARG A 72 23.76 -0.48 7.47
N ALA A 73 22.71 -0.09 6.75
CA ALA A 73 22.62 -0.23 5.30
C ALA A 73 23.68 0.64 4.62
N GLN A 74 23.84 1.90 5.05
CA GLN A 74 24.84 2.83 4.56
C GLN A 74 26.27 2.33 4.81
N ALA A 75 26.53 1.75 5.99
CA ALA A 75 27.83 1.19 6.34
C ALA A 75 28.15 -0.08 5.54
N VAL A 76 27.18 -0.97 5.30
CA VAL A 76 27.36 -2.17 4.46
C VAL A 76 27.57 -1.79 2.99
N LEU A 77 26.88 -0.76 2.50
CA LEU A 77 27.10 -0.21 1.16
C LEU A 77 28.50 0.42 1.04
N SER A 78 28.93 1.18 2.05
CA SER A 78 30.28 1.77 2.11
C SER A 78 31.40 0.71 2.15
N ASP A 79 31.21 -0.39 2.88
CA ASP A 79 32.19 -1.49 3.00
C ASP A 79 32.26 -2.35 1.71
N LEU A 80 31.22 -2.28 0.87
CA LEU A 80 31.17 -2.87 -0.47
C LEU A 80 31.70 -1.92 -1.57
N GLY A 81 32.16 -0.71 -1.20
CA GLY A 81 32.59 0.31 -2.16
C GLY A 81 31.45 0.97 -2.94
N ILE A 82 30.21 0.84 -2.48
CA ILE A 82 29.03 1.50 -3.03
C ILE A 82 28.69 2.66 -2.09
N GLY A 83 29.36 3.80 -2.26
CA GLY A 83 28.96 5.05 -1.63
C GLY A 83 27.71 5.64 -2.31
N PRO A 84 26.95 6.55 -1.66
CA PRO A 84 26.01 7.39 -2.37
C PRO A 84 26.80 8.34 -3.28
N ASP A 85 26.64 8.20 -4.60
CA ASP A 85 27.07 9.14 -5.63
C ASP A 85 28.54 9.61 -5.62
N ASP A 86 29.49 8.69 -5.80
CA ASP A 86 30.83 9.07 -6.29
C ASP A 86 30.99 8.63 -7.76
N ASP A 87 31.04 9.63 -8.65
CA ASP A 87 31.51 9.61 -10.04
C ASP A 87 30.63 8.98 -11.14
N LEU A 88 29.30 9.05 -11.08
CA LEU A 88 28.53 8.96 -12.33
C LEU A 88 28.85 10.19 -13.20
N PRO A 89 29.25 10.02 -14.47
CA PRO A 89 29.54 11.16 -15.32
C PRO A 89 28.27 12.02 -15.43
N THR A 90 28.36 13.29 -15.04
CA THR A 90 27.25 14.25 -15.18
C THR A 90 27.37 15.04 -16.47
N VAL A 91 28.55 15.04 -17.10
CA VAL A 91 28.82 15.77 -18.35
C VAL A 91 28.87 14.78 -19.51
N SER A 92 28.06 15.04 -20.53
CA SER A 92 28.07 14.32 -21.81
C SER A 92 27.79 15.31 -22.94
N ASP A 93 28.39 15.10 -24.11
CA ASP A 93 28.28 15.99 -25.28
C ASP A 93 28.55 17.48 -24.98
N GLY A 94 29.39 17.78 -23.99
CA GLY A 94 29.72 19.14 -23.61
C GLY A 94 28.59 19.92 -22.92
N VAL A 95 27.57 19.22 -22.42
CA VAL A 95 26.54 19.77 -21.52
C VAL A 95 26.58 19.06 -20.18
N ASP A 96 26.29 19.81 -19.11
CA ASP A 96 26.18 19.29 -17.75
C ASP A 96 24.71 18.90 -17.50
N TRP A 97 24.48 17.60 -17.29
CA TRP A 97 23.16 17.01 -17.07
C TRP A 97 22.65 17.21 -15.65
N SER A 98 23.49 17.66 -14.69
CA SER A 98 23.01 18.09 -13.38
C SER A 98 22.03 19.26 -13.44
N HIS A 99 21.97 19.98 -14.57
CA HIS A 99 20.99 21.05 -14.83
C HIS A 99 19.79 20.63 -15.68
N TYR A 100 19.69 19.34 -16.02
CA TYR A 100 18.55 18.83 -16.77
C TYR A 100 17.26 18.92 -15.94
N PRO A 101 16.15 19.44 -16.50
CA PRO A 101 14.93 19.68 -15.73
C PRO A 101 14.05 18.45 -15.51
N GLY A 102 14.29 17.34 -16.21
CA GLY A 102 13.62 16.05 -15.99
C GLY A 102 14.45 15.11 -15.11
N THR A 103 14.14 13.82 -15.13
CA THR A 103 14.94 12.78 -14.46
C THR A 103 15.49 11.77 -15.47
N ARG A 104 16.34 10.83 -15.04
CA ARG A 104 16.86 9.78 -15.93
C ARG A 104 15.74 8.89 -16.46
N LEU A 105 14.68 8.71 -15.69
CA LEU A 105 13.50 7.91 -16.07
C LEU A 105 12.44 8.74 -16.80
N HIS A 106 12.26 10.00 -16.41
CA HIS A 106 11.23 10.89 -16.93
C HIS A 106 11.86 12.04 -17.71
N ASP A 107 12.15 11.77 -18.98
CA ASP A 107 12.75 12.75 -19.88
C ASP A 107 11.75 13.81 -20.36
N ALA A 108 12.23 14.73 -21.19
CA ALA A 108 11.43 15.83 -21.69
C ALA A 108 10.33 15.40 -22.66
N GLU A 109 10.51 14.32 -23.40
CA GLU A 109 9.46 13.79 -24.28
C GLU A 109 8.30 13.27 -23.43
N PHE A 110 8.61 12.46 -22.42
CA PHE A 110 7.62 11.94 -21.48
C PHE A 110 6.92 13.06 -20.70
N ALA A 111 7.68 13.90 -19.99
CA ALA A 111 7.12 14.91 -19.08
C ALA A 111 6.23 15.94 -19.79
N LEU A 112 6.52 16.26 -21.05
CA LEU A 112 5.73 17.21 -21.84
C LEU A 112 4.54 16.57 -22.57
N ALA A 113 4.56 15.24 -22.77
CA ALA A 113 3.46 14.49 -23.40
C ALA A 113 2.45 13.93 -22.38
N ALA A 114 2.89 13.68 -21.15
CA ALA A 114 2.07 13.22 -20.04
C ALA A 114 0.99 14.25 -19.64
N LEU A 115 0.03 13.81 -18.83
CA LEU A 115 -0.91 14.71 -18.17
C LEU A 115 -0.16 15.67 -17.24
N SER A 116 -0.70 16.88 -17.06
CA SER A 116 -0.16 17.77 -16.04
C SER A 116 -0.32 17.15 -14.64
N GLN A 117 0.45 17.64 -13.67
CA GLN A 117 0.32 17.20 -12.29
C GLN A 117 -1.13 17.34 -11.78
N GLU A 118 -1.78 18.47 -12.05
CA GLU A 118 -3.14 18.75 -11.59
C GLU A 118 -4.16 17.79 -12.23
N GLN A 119 -4.00 17.50 -13.52
CA GLN A 119 -4.84 16.51 -14.22
C GLN A 119 -4.62 15.09 -13.71
N THR A 120 -3.38 14.76 -13.36
CA THR A 120 -3.01 13.46 -12.77
C THR A 120 -3.66 13.29 -11.39
N ILE A 121 -3.58 14.33 -10.53
CA ILE A 121 -4.26 14.36 -9.23
C ILE A 121 -5.77 14.15 -9.40
N GLU A 122 -6.41 14.93 -10.28
CA GLU A 122 -7.85 14.83 -10.52
C GLU A 122 -8.26 13.45 -11.01
N ARG A 123 -7.53 12.88 -11.97
CA ARG A 123 -7.76 11.54 -12.51
C ARG A 123 -7.67 10.48 -11.41
N ASN A 124 -6.62 10.54 -10.58
CA ASN A 124 -6.34 9.56 -9.54
C ASN A 124 -7.38 9.61 -8.40
N GLU A 125 -7.74 10.81 -7.94
CA GLU A 125 -8.80 10.97 -6.93
C GLU A 125 -10.16 10.48 -7.46
N ALA A 126 -10.47 10.74 -8.73
CA ALA A 126 -11.68 10.23 -9.37
C ALA A 126 -11.67 8.69 -9.45
N LEU A 127 -10.52 8.06 -9.74
CA LEU A 127 -10.38 6.60 -9.73
C LEU A 127 -10.59 6.03 -8.32
N LEU A 128 -9.93 6.60 -7.31
CA LEU A 128 -10.08 6.17 -5.92
C LEU A 128 -11.53 6.34 -5.43
N ALA A 129 -12.24 7.38 -5.86
CA ALA A 129 -13.68 7.52 -5.60
C ALA A 129 -14.49 6.37 -6.24
N ARG A 130 -14.29 6.10 -7.55
CA ARG A 130 -14.99 5.00 -8.26
C ARG A 130 -14.73 3.64 -7.63
N LEU A 131 -13.49 3.36 -7.25
CA LEU A 131 -13.14 2.11 -6.58
C LEU A 131 -13.89 1.96 -5.25
N ARG A 132 -13.91 2.99 -4.41
CA ARG A 132 -14.63 2.96 -3.14
C ARG A 132 -16.13 2.76 -3.34
N ASP A 133 -16.73 3.46 -4.31
CA ASP A 133 -18.16 3.32 -4.64
C ASP A 133 -18.51 1.91 -5.11
N ALA A 134 -17.62 1.23 -5.84
CA ALA A 134 -17.80 -0.16 -6.25
C ALA A 134 -17.60 -1.16 -5.10
N ILE A 135 -16.63 -0.90 -4.21
CA ILE A 135 -16.26 -1.80 -3.11
C ILE A 135 -17.30 -1.73 -1.98
N THR A 136 -17.70 -0.53 -1.56
CA THR A 136 -18.56 -0.31 -0.39
C THR A 136 -19.84 -1.17 -0.36
N PRO A 137 -20.71 -1.18 -1.38
CA PRO A 137 -21.96 -1.94 -1.32
C PRO A 137 -21.76 -3.46 -1.32
N ARG A 138 -20.65 -3.94 -1.90
CA ARG A 138 -20.37 -5.38 -2.02
C ARG A 138 -19.73 -5.96 -0.77
N PHE A 139 -18.89 -5.18 -0.09
CA PHE A 139 -18.06 -5.65 1.02
C PHE A 139 -18.41 -5.02 2.37
N GLY A 140 -19.35 -4.07 2.40
CA GLY A 140 -19.76 -3.39 3.63
C GLY A 140 -18.66 -2.54 4.26
N LEU A 141 -17.75 -2.01 3.43
CA LEU A 141 -16.64 -1.16 3.89
C LEU A 141 -17.04 0.32 3.91
N SER A 142 -16.66 1.01 4.97
CA SER A 142 -16.70 2.47 5.07
C SER A 142 -15.27 3.00 5.10
N TRP A 143 -15.05 4.20 4.57
CA TRP A 143 -13.72 4.76 4.33
C TRP A 143 -13.47 6.02 5.14
N GLY A 144 -12.25 6.16 5.66
CA GLY A 144 -11.69 7.41 6.17
C GLY A 144 -10.47 7.78 5.35
N LEU A 145 -10.20 9.08 5.26
CA LEU A 145 -9.06 9.63 4.55
C LEU A 145 -7.96 9.95 5.57
N PHE A 146 -6.74 9.49 5.31
CA PHE A 146 -5.62 9.61 6.23
C PHE A 146 -4.37 10.12 5.50
N GLY A 147 -3.64 11.05 6.13
CA GLY A 147 -2.47 11.70 5.55
C GLY A 147 -2.75 13.10 4.97
N GLU A 148 -1.70 13.76 4.50
CA GLU A 148 -1.77 15.02 3.74
C GLU A 148 -2.20 14.75 2.29
N ILE A 149 -2.86 15.73 1.66
CA ILE A 149 -3.64 15.49 0.44
C ILE A 149 -3.52 16.65 -0.56
N PRO A 150 -3.08 16.35 -1.80
CA PRO A 150 -2.07 15.34 -2.11
C PRO A 150 -0.73 15.71 -1.46
N ARG A 151 0.11 14.72 -1.18
CA ARG A 151 1.51 14.97 -0.79
C ARG A 151 2.34 15.13 -2.05
N ILE A 152 3.01 16.27 -2.18
CA ILE A 152 3.84 16.63 -3.32
C ILE A 152 5.29 16.73 -2.85
N GLU A 153 6.20 16.04 -3.54
CA GLU A 153 7.62 15.99 -3.21
C GLU A 153 8.46 16.30 -4.45
N PRO A 154 9.48 17.18 -4.34
CA PRO A 154 10.40 17.41 -5.46
C PRO A 154 11.24 16.17 -5.76
N GLU A 155 11.51 15.93 -7.03
CA GLU A 155 12.42 14.86 -7.48
C GLU A 155 13.85 15.40 -7.71
N ALA A 156 14.85 14.55 -7.47
CA ALA A 156 16.19 14.77 -7.99
C ALA A 156 16.24 14.35 -9.46
N ASN A 157 17.14 14.91 -10.26
CA ASN A 157 17.25 14.55 -11.68
C ASN A 157 18.08 13.28 -11.95
N ASP A 158 18.59 12.60 -10.92
CA ASP A 158 19.46 11.42 -11.02
C ASP A 158 20.84 11.66 -11.70
N TRP A 159 21.18 12.92 -12.00
CA TRP A 159 22.50 13.39 -12.45
C TRP A 159 23.16 14.35 -11.44
N GLY A 160 22.75 14.27 -10.17
CA GLY A 160 23.33 15.08 -9.08
C GLY A 160 22.77 16.50 -8.95
N GLY A 161 21.64 16.81 -9.60
CA GLY A 161 20.95 18.09 -9.45
C GLY A 161 19.44 17.97 -9.23
N GLU A 162 18.77 19.11 -9.17
CA GLU A 162 17.33 19.20 -8.94
C GLU A 162 16.54 19.01 -10.26
N SER A 163 15.42 18.31 -10.18
CA SER A 163 14.42 18.22 -11.25
C SER A 163 13.37 19.33 -11.09
N LEU A 164 12.63 19.61 -12.16
CA LEU A 164 11.37 20.35 -12.09
C LEU A 164 10.15 19.41 -12.00
N LEU A 165 10.39 18.10 -11.97
CA LEU A 165 9.38 17.08 -11.76
C LEU A 165 9.19 16.81 -10.28
N GLU A 166 7.98 16.35 -9.97
CA GLU A 166 7.55 16.07 -8.61
C GLU A 166 6.87 14.71 -8.54
N THR A 167 7.01 14.04 -7.40
CA THR A 167 6.22 12.88 -7.04
C THR A 167 4.95 13.36 -6.33
N CYS A 168 3.79 12.91 -6.81
CA CYS A 168 2.50 13.19 -6.23
C CYS A 168 1.90 11.90 -5.63
N THR A 169 1.62 11.92 -4.33
CA THR A 169 0.94 10.82 -3.63
C THR A 169 -0.46 11.26 -3.20
N THR A 170 -1.48 10.49 -3.58
CA THR A 170 -2.87 10.72 -3.14
C THR A 170 -3.00 10.54 -1.63
N GLY A 171 -4.08 11.05 -1.03
CA GLY A 171 -4.41 10.67 0.35
C GLY A 171 -4.72 9.17 0.45
N THR A 172 -4.29 8.51 1.53
CA THR A 172 -4.59 7.08 1.72
C THR A 172 -6.05 6.91 2.17
N TRP A 173 -6.87 6.26 1.36
CA TRP A 173 -8.23 5.87 1.75
C TRP A 173 -8.21 4.55 2.48
N ARG A 174 -8.58 4.56 3.76
CA ARG A 174 -8.52 3.40 4.65
C ARG A 174 -9.90 2.97 5.12
N SER A 175 -10.20 1.68 5.03
CA SER A 175 -11.45 1.12 5.50
C SER A 175 -11.49 1.04 7.02
N THR A 176 -12.66 1.31 7.61
CA THR A 176 -12.89 1.18 9.07
C THR A 176 -13.28 -0.25 9.48
N ALA A 177 -13.76 -1.05 8.54
CA ALA A 177 -14.12 -2.45 8.74
C ALA A 177 -12.98 -3.39 8.34
N ARG A 178 -12.96 -4.58 8.97
CA ARG A 178 -11.93 -5.62 8.77
C ARG A 178 -12.42 -6.67 7.77
N LEU A 179 -11.52 -7.11 6.89
CA LEU A 179 -11.73 -8.29 6.04
C LEU A 179 -10.90 -9.47 6.55
N THR A 180 -11.57 -10.50 7.06
CA THR A 180 -10.91 -11.69 7.66
C THR A 180 -11.09 -12.96 6.83
N ASN A 181 -12.10 -13.02 5.96
CA ASN A 181 -12.36 -14.21 5.15
C ASN A 181 -11.48 -14.20 3.89
N PRO A 182 -10.59 -15.18 3.67
CA PRO A 182 -9.71 -15.23 2.50
C PRO A 182 -10.45 -15.25 1.16
N LEU A 183 -11.64 -15.87 1.08
CA LEU A 183 -12.45 -15.87 -0.13
C LEU A 183 -12.97 -14.45 -0.45
N VAL A 184 -13.36 -13.70 0.58
CA VAL A 184 -13.83 -12.32 0.41
C VAL A 184 -12.67 -11.40 0.02
N LYS A 185 -11.48 -11.57 0.61
CA LYS A 185 -10.26 -10.84 0.20
C LYS A 185 -9.95 -11.08 -1.29
N LYS A 186 -10.03 -12.34 -1.74
CA LYS A 186 -9.83 -12.66 -3.16
C LYS A 186 -10.87 -12.02 -4.06
N GLN A 187 -12.15 -12.04 -3.68
CA GLN A 187 -13.20 -11.36 -4.45
C GLN A 187 -12.99 -9.84 -4.54
N LEU A 188 -12.43 -9.22 -3.50
CA LEU A 188 -12.06 -7.80 -3.52
C LEU A 188 -10.92 -7.56 -4.52
N VAL A 189 -9.86 -8.37 -4.46
CA VAL A 189 -8.74 -8.31 -5.41
C VAL A 189 -9.25 -8.46 -6.83
N ASP A 190 -10.04 -9.49 -7.12
CA ASP A 190 -10.57 -9.76 -8.47
C ASP A 190 -11.43 -8.59 -8.99
N LEU A 191 -12.25 -7.97 -8.13
CA LEU A 191 -13.04 -6.78 -8.50
C LEU A 191 -12.15 -5.59 -8.84
N VAL A 192 -11.19 -5.28 -7.96
CA VAL A 192 -10.33 -4.10 -8.12
C VAL A 192 -9.42 -4.28 -9.33
N SER A 193 -8.89 -5.48 -9.57
CA SER A 193 -8.10 -5.77 -10.76
C SER A 193 -8.87 -5.46 -12.05
N GLY A 194 -10.11 -5.94 -12.18
CA GLY A 194 -10.91 -5.67 -13.38
C GLY A 194 -11.25 -4.19 -13.57
N LEU A 195 -11.42 -3.43 -12.48
CA LEU A 195 -11.64 -1.98 -12.57
C LEU A 195 -10.37 -1.23 -12.97
N LEU A 196 -9.21 -1.61 -12.43
CA LEU A 196 -7.93 -1.03 -12.79
C LEU A 196 -7.61 -1.26 -14.28
N GLU A 197 -7.77 -2.49 -14.76
CA GLU A 197 -7.57 -2.84 -16.17
C GLU A 197 -8.48 -2.02 -17.11
N ALA A 198 -9.74 -1.81 -16.72
CA ALA A 198 -10.68 -0.99 -17.49
C ALA A 198 -10.29 0.50 -17.53
N GLU A 199 -9.50 0.96 -16.57
CA GLU A 199 -9.03 2.34 -16.42
C GLU A 199 -7.65 2.58 -17.06
N GLY A 200 -7.11 1.56 -17.74
CA GLY A 200 -5.84 1.61 -18.45
C GLY A 200 -4.63 1.18 -17.61
N PHE A 201 -4.84 0.73 -16.37
CA PHE A 201 -3.76 0.14 -15.60
C PHE A 201 -3.44 -1.26 -16.13
N HIS A 202 -2.17 -1.63 -16.04
CA HIS A 202 -1.62 -2.91 -16.46
C HIS A 202 -0.71 -3.46 -15.35
N ASP A 203 -0.10 -4.61 -15.61
CA ASP A 203 0.74 -5.35 -14.65
C ASP A 203 0.07 -5.59 -13.30
N VAL A 204 -1.26 -5.76 -13.32
CA VAL A 204 -2.05 -5.94 -12.12
C VAL A 204 -1.67 -7.24 -11.43
N THR A 205 -1.12 -7.14 -10.22
CA THR A 205 -0.59 -8.31 -9.51
C THR A 205 -0.64 -8.20 -8.01
N LEU A 206 -0.83 -9.33 -7.34
CA LEU A 206 -0.48 -9.48 -5.94
C LEU A 206 1.05 -9.57 -5.78
N ARG A 207 1.66 -8.58 -5.13
CA ARG A 207 3.10 -8.54 -4.80
C ARG A 207 3.50 -9.72 -3.90
N ASN A 208 2.56 -10.16 -3.07
CA ASN A 208 2.75 -11.22 -2.07
C ASN A 208 2.34 -12.63 -2.54
N ASP A 209 2.10 -12.84 -3.84
CA ASP A 209 1.72 -14.15 -4.40
C ASP A 209 2.87 -15.18 -4.28
N PRO A 210 2.70 -16.26 -3.49
CA PRO A 210 3.72 -17.29 -3.34
C PRO A 210 4.11 -18.00 -4.64
N ALA A 211 3.22 -18.01 -5.65
CA ALA A 211 3.53 -18.63 -6.94
C ALA A 211 4.66 -17.92 -7.70
N ARG A 212 4.98 -16.68 -7.32
CA ARG A 212 6.06 -15.86 -7.90
C ARG A 212 7.38 -15.98 -7.14
N ALA A 213 7.37 -16.56 -5.94
CA ALA A 213 8.60 -16.76 -5.18
C ALA A 213 9.36 -17.99 -5.70
N SER A 214 10.64 -17.78 -6.04
CA SER A 214 11.54 -18.84 -6.48
C SER A 214 12.62 -19.11 -5.43
N GLY A 215 12.62 -20.31 -4.86
CA GLY A 215 13.60 -20.74 -3.88
C GLY A 215 13.32 -20.29 -2.44
N GLN A 216 14.12 -20.81 -1.50
CA GLN A 216 13.90 -20.60 -0.07
C GLN A 216 14.10 -19.14 0.35
N ALA A 217 15.07 -18.45 -0.22
CA ALA A 217 15.34 -17.04 0.09
C ALA A 217 14.13 -16.14 -0.21
N ALA A 218 13.47 -16.33 -1.36
CA ALA A 218 12.27 -15.58 -1.73
C ALA A 218 11.07 -15.92 -0.82
N LEU A 219 10.94 -17.18 -0.38
CA LEU A 219 9.90 -17.56 0.58
C LEU A 219 10.15 -16.96 1.96
N ASP A 220 11.40 -16.90 2.40
CA ASP A 220 11.78 -16.28 3.67
C ASP A 220 11.54 -14.76 3.63
N GLU A 221 11.78 -14.12 2.49
CA GLU A 221 11.41 -12.73 2.23
C GLU A 221 9.90 -12.52 2.26
N LEU A 222 9.10 -13.34 1.56
CA LEU A 222 7.64 -13.27 1.64
C LEU A 222 7.13 -13.39 3.08
N LYS A 223 7.70 -14.33 3.86
CA LYS A 223 7.35 -14.49 5.27
C LYS A 223 7.75 -13.28 6.08
N ARG A 224 8.94 -12.73 5.84
CA ARG A 224 9.45 -11.53 6.51
C ARG A 224 8.64 -10.31 6.15
N GLU A 225 8.16 -10.14 4.93
CA GLU A 225 7.46 -8.91 4.52
C GLU A 225 5.96 -9.00 4.80
N PHE A 226 5.32 -10.13 4.48
CA PHE A 226 3.86 -10.29 4.52
C PHE A 226 3.36 -11.19 5.65
N GLY A 227 4.24 -11.80 6.44
CA GLY A 227 3.88 -12.56 7.64
C GLY A 227 3.57 -14.04 7.40
N GLY A 228 3.72 -14.52 6.16
CA GLY A 228 3.48 -15.91 5.80
C GLY A 228 4.06 -16.29 4.43
N THR A 229 4.27 -17.60 4.22
CA THR A 229 4.75 -18.17 2.94
C THR A 229 3.61 -18.64 2.03
N GLN A 230 2.37 -18.53 2.50
CA GLN A 230 1.15 -18.89 1.79
C GLN A 230 0.16 -17.74 1.94
N LEU A 231 -0.56 -17.41 0.87
CA LEU A 231 -1.45 -16.25 0.82
C LEU A 231 -2.49 -16.24 1.95
N LYS A 232 -3.05 -17.43 2.28
CA LYS A 232 -4.04 -17.60 3.35
C LYS A 232 -3.49 -17.39 4.77
N ASP A 233 -2.17 -17.46 4.93
CA ASP A 233 -1.48 -17.36 6.22
C ASP A 233 -0.72 -16.03 6.36
N GLN A 234 -0.80 -15.16 5.35
CA GLN A 234 -0.19 -13.83 5.36
C GLN A 234 -1.08 -12.81 6.08
N VAL A 235 -0.42 -11.87 6.76
CA VAL A 235 -1.02 -10.73 7.44
C VAL A 235 -1.41 -9.64 6.43
N ILE A 236 -0.60 -9.48 5.37
CA ILE A 236 -0.75 -8.42 4.38
C ILE A 236 -1.01 -9.03 3.00
N TRP A 237 -2.02 -8.52 2.30
CA TRP A 237 -2.17 -8.69 0.85
C TRP A 237 -1.95 -7.35 0.17
N SER A 238 -1.04 -7.28 -0.80
CA SER A 238 -0.69 -6.06 -1.54
C SER A 238 -0.92 -6.31 -3.02
N LEU A 239 -1.96 -5.68 -3.57
CA LEU A 239 -2.27 -5.65 -5.00
C LEU A 239 -1.68 -4.36 -5.57
N VAL A 240 -0.86 -4.49 -6.60
CA VAL A 240 -0.23 -3.37 -7.29
C VAL A 240 -0.61 -3.36 -8.76
N ALA A 241 -0.66 -2.18 -9.35
CA ALA A 241 -0.90 -1.98 -10.78
C ALA A 241 -0.22 -0.71 -11.27
N ARG A 242 0.11 -0.64 -12.56
CA ARG A 242 0.79 0.52 -13.16
C ARG A 242 -0.01 1.15 -14.28
N GLU A 243 0.10 2.46 -14.43
CA GLU A 243 -0.34 3.23 -15.59
C GLU A 243 0.90 3.97 -16.10
N SER A 244 1.19 3.86 -17.40
CA SER A 244 2.42 4.37 -18.02
C SER A 244 2.18 5.14 -19.32
N VAL A 245 0.91 5.28 -19.74
CA VAL A 245 0.53 5.93 -21.00
C VAL A 245 0.36 7.43 -20.80
N HIS A 246 -0.25 7.82 -19.69
CA HIS A 246 -0.61 9.22 -19.42
C HIS A 246 0.12 9.81 -18.21
N SER A 247 0.72 8.95 -17.39
CA SER A 247 1.47 9.25 -16.18
C SER A 247 2.40 8.07 -15.87
N ASP A 248 3.33 8.19 -14.92
CA ASP A 248 3.99 7.03 -14.28
C ASP A 248 3.34 6.80 -12.91
N SER A 249 2.15 6.20 -12.92
CA SER A 249 1.34 5.99 -11.71
C SER A 249 1.37 4.54 -11.26
N GLU A 250 1.64 4.31 -9.97
CA GLU A 250 1.48 3.02 -9.31
C GLU A 250 0.31 3.09 -8.32
N PHE A 251 -0.68 2.21 -8.52
CA PHE A 251 -1.76 1.98 -7.58
C PHE A 251 -1.36 0.87 -6.61
N GLU A 252 -1.66 1.04 -5.32
CA GLU A 252 -1.56 -0.01 -4.32
C GLU A 252 -2.87 -0.16 -3.52
N LEU A 253 -3.38 -1.39 -3.47
CA LEU A 253 -4.39 -1.83 -2.51
C LEU A 253 -3.72 -2.74 -1.48
N THR A 254 -3.85 -2.38 -0.21
CA THR A 254 -3.27 -3.13 0.91
C THR A 254 -4.34 -3.62 1.87
N ILE A 255 -4.47 -4.94 2.05
CA ILE A 255 -5.35 -5.56 3.05
C ILE A 255 -4.49 -6.03 4.23
N ILE A 256 -4.76 -5.49 5.43
CA ILE A 256 -4.07 -5.86 6.68
C ILE A 256 -5.03 -6.63 7.59
N GLU A 257 -4.69 -7.86 7.92
CA GLU A 257 -5.40 -8.69 8.89
C GLU A 257 -4.43 -9.35 9.89
N LEU A 258 -4.43 -8.86 11.13
CA LEU A 258 -3.47 -9.27 12.16
C LEU A 258 -3.70 -10.67 12.75
N LYS A 259 -4.75 -11.39 12.33
CA LYS A 259 -5.06 -12.74 12.85
C LYS A 259 -3.90 -13.73 12.71
N HIS A 260 -3.11 -13.56 11.66
CA HIS A 260 -1.98 -14.43 11.34
C HIS A 260 -0.63 -13.90 11.83
N ASP A 261 -0.61 -12.78 12.56
CA ASP A 261 0.63 -12.25 13.14
C ASP A 261 1.09 -13.11 14.31
N ARG A 262 2.10 -13.95 14.06
CA ARG A 262 2.67 -14.86 15.07
C ARG A 262 3.78 -14.23 15.89
N THR A 263 4.38 -13.14 15.40
CA THR A 263 5.56 -12.53 16.03
C THR A 263 5.20 -11.26 16.80
N GLY A 264 4.01 -10.69 16.58
CA GLY A 264 3.58 -9.41 17.16
C GLY A 264 4.11 -8.19 16.40
N ARG A 265 5.03 -8.40 15.45
CA ARG A 265 5.71 -7.33 14.71
C ARG A 265 4.72 -6.51 13.86
N PHE A 266 3.71 -7.16 13.27
CA PHE A 266 2.72 -6.46 12.47
C PHE A 266 1.73 -5.68 13.34
N LEU A 267 1.41 -6.21 14.52
CA LEU A 267 0.63 -5.49 15.52
C LEU A 267 1.36 -4.24 16.02
N GLU A 268 2.66 -4.34 16.31
CA GLU A 268 3.49 -3.19 16.70
C GLU A 268 3.54 -2.13 15.61
N ALA A 269 3.82 -2.53 14.36
CA ALA A 269 3.78 -1.62 13.21
C ALA A 269 2.40 -0.97 13.02
N ALA A 270 1.32 -1.73 13.19
CA ALA A 270 -0.04 -1.21 13.09
C ALA A 270 -0.39 -0.22 14.22
N ARG A 271 0.16 -0.40 15.43
CA ARG A 271 0.03 0.53 16.56
C ARG A 271 0.76 1.83 16.28
N ALA A 272 2.04 1.76 15.92
CA ALA A 272 2.83 2.94 15.58
C ALA A 272 2.16 3.75 14.45
N ARG A 273 1.65 3.07 13.42
CA ARG A 273 0.88 3.71 12.34
C ARG A 273 -0.39 4.40 12.86
N ALA A 274 -1.14 3.73 13.74
CA ALA A 274 -2.38 4.29 14.30
C ALA A 274 -2.12 5.45 15.26
N GLU A 275 -1.00 5.46 15.97
CA GLU A 275 -0.58 6.58 16.84
C GLU A 275 -0.16 7.80 16.01
N LEU A 276 0.62 7.60 14.95
CA LEU A 276 1.12 8.68 14.10
C LEU A 276 0.06 9.26 13.16
N ARG A 277 -0.76 8.39 12.56
CA ARG A 277 -1.68 8.77 11.47
C ARG A 277 -3.15 8.50 11.76
N GLY A 278 -3.47 7.86 12.88
CA GLY A 278 -4.84 7.45 13.20
C GLY A 278 -5.33 6.23 12.39
N GLY A 279 -6.56 5.83 12.69
CA GLY A 279 -7.27 4.79 11.96
C GLY A 279 -7.10 3.37 12.52
N PRO A 280 -7.76 2.38 11.89
CA PRO A 280 -7.78 1.01 12.39
C PRO A 280 -6.47 0.25 12.12
N MET A 281 -6.17 -0.68 13.03
CA MET A 281 -5.01 -1.59 12.93
C MET A 281 -5.17 -2.72 11.91
N SER A 282 -6.40 -2.97 11.44
CA SER A 282 -6.70 -3.91 10.35
C SER A 282 -7.64 -3.20 9.40
N SER A 283 -7.26 -3.15 8.13
CA SER A 283 -7.88 -2.28 7.15
C SER A 283 -7.70 -2.78 5.71
N VAL A 284 -8.45 -2.18 4.81
CA VAL A 284 -8.15 -2.11 3.38
C VAL A 284 -7.72 -0.67 3.11
N ASP A 285 -6.54 -0.48 2.55
CA ASP A 285 -5.99 0.82 2.20
C ASP A 285 -5.90 0.91 0.67
N LEU A 286 -6.19 2.10 0.12
CA LEU A 286 -6.06 2.43 -1.30
C LEU A 286 -5.21 3.70 -1.42
N GLU A 287 -4.22 3.67 -2.31
CA GLU A 287 -3.31 4.79 -2.58
C GLU A 287 -2.80 4.73 -4.02
N ILE A 288 -2.50 5.90 -4.60
CA ILE A 288 -1.81 6.03 -5.87
C ILE A 288 -0.62 6.98 -5.70
N VAL A 289 0.53 6.58 -6.22
CA VAL A 289 1.75 7.39 -6.32
C VAL A 289 2.04 7.62 -7.80
N SER A 290 2.17 8.88 -8.19
CA SER A 290 2.54 9.29 -9.56
C SER A 290 3.88 9.99 -9.53
N ARG A 291 4.85 9.48 -10.31
CA ARG A 291 6.20 10.05 -10.41
C ARG A 291 6.36 10.84 -11.70
N GLY A 292 7.39 11.67 -11.75
CA GLY A 292 7.72 12.46 -12.94
C GLY A 292 6.63 13.45 -13.32
N THR A 293 5.81 13.90 -12.37
CA THR A 293 4.69 14.80 -12.67
C THR A 293 5.20 16.23 -12.86
N LEU A 294 4.70 16.91 -13.89
CA LEU A 294 5.09 18.28 -14.19
C LEU A 294 3.94 19.25 -13.87
N PRO A 295 4.12 20.19 -12.92
CA PRO A 295 3.14 21.23 -12.66
C PRO A 295 2.87 22.06 -13.92
N THR A 296 1.61 22.46 -14.14
CA THR A 296 1.22 23.25 -15.32
C THR A 296 2.00 24.57 -15.38
N GLU A 297 2.22 25.19 -14.22
CA GLU A 297 2.97 26.45 -14.11
C GLU A 297 4.46 26.32 -14.47
N SER A 298 5.05 25.14 -14.23
CA SER A 298 6.45 24.84 -14.52
C SER A 298 6.70 24.41 -15.96
N ALA A 299 5.65 24.09 -16.73
CA ALA A 299 5.78 23.52 -18.07
C ALA A 299 6.48 24.45 -19.09
N ALA A 300 6.34 25.77 -18.96
CA ALA A 300 7.04 26.73 -19.82
C ALA A 300 8.54 26.75 -19.53
N GLU A 301 8.90 26.76 -18.25
CA GLU A 301 10.28 26.75 -17.79
C GLU A 301 10.97 25.42 -18.11
N PHE A 302 10.29 24.31 -17.86
CA PHE A 302 10.77 22.96 -18.20
C PHE A 302 11.18 22.88 -19.67
N ARG A 303 10.29 23.31 -20.59
CA ARG A 303 10.57 23.30 -22.03
C ARG A 303 11.77 24.17 -22.40
N GLU A 304 11.93 25.34 -21.77
CA GLU A 304 13.06 26.22 -22.04
C GLU A 304 14.39 25.63 -21.54
N ARG A 305 14.39 25.01 -20.36
CA ARG A 305 15.58 24.33 -19.81
C ARG A 305 15.94 23.08 -20.63
N ALA A 306 14.93 22.30 -21.04
CA ALA A 306 15.11 21.05 -21.79
C ALA A 306 15.72 21.25 -23.19
N ARG A 307 15.40 22.37 -23.87
CA ARG A 307 15.93 22.71 -25.22
C ARG A 307 17.45 22.64 -25.37
N ARG A 308 18.20 22.79 -24.27
CA ARG A 308 19.66 22.70 -24.27
C ARG A 308 20.17 21.27 -24.53
N TYR A 309 19.28 20.29 -24.41
CA TYR A 309 19.56 18.86 -24.41
C TYR A 309 18.88 18.10 -25.58
N ASP A 310 18.00 18.72 -26.38
CA ASP A 310 17.17 18.06 -27.42
C ASP A 310 17.96 17.19 -28.44
N ASP A 311 19.24 17.50 -28.66
CA ASP A 311 20.13 16.77 -29.59
C ASP A 311 21.37 16.17 -28.90
N ARG A 312 21.30 15.94 -27.58
CA ARG A 312 22.44 15.48 -26.75
C ARG A 312 22.13 14.13 -26.13
N GLU A 313 23.14 13.26 -26.03
CA GLU A 313 22.98 11.99 -25.34
C GLU A 313 23.32 12.11 -23.85
N PRO A 314 22.47 11.58 -22.96
CA PRO A 314 22.77 11.53 -21.54
C PRO A 314 24.01 10.68 -21.26
N PRO A 315 24.73 10.95 -20.17
CA PRO A 315 25.84 10.12 -19.75
C PRO A 315 25.36 8.68 -19.53
N ALA A 316 26.20 7.72 -19.93
CA ALA A 316 25.93 6.31 -19.68
C ALA A 316 25.83 6.03 -18.17
N PRO A 317 24.93 5.12 -17.75
CA PRO A 317 24.81 4.69 -16.36
C PRO A 317 26.04 3.91 -15.88
#